data_AF-A0A1Y1QE07-F1
#
_entry.id   AF-A0A1Y1QE07-F1
#
_cell.length_a   1.000
_cell.length_b   1.000
_cell.length_c   1.000
_cell.angle_alpha   90.00
_cell.angle_beta   90.00
_cell.angle_gamma   90.00
#
_symmetry.space_group_name_H-M   'P 1'
#
loop_
_entity.id
_entity.type
_entity.pdbx_description
1 polymer ?
#
loop_
_entity_poly.entity_id
_entity_poly.type
_entity_poly.pdbx_seq_one_letter_code
_entity_poly.pdbx_strand_id
1 'polypeptide(L)'
;MLALFAVLGMLIMVSANHLLVVYLGLELLALSMYALVAFNRDDGRSSEAAMKYFVLGAVASGLLLYGISILYGLSGKLELTEVLAYVSAQNVLDNIPLLF
;
A
#
# COMPACT_ATOMS: atom_id res chain seq x y z
N MET A 1 -3.86 15.76 -15.87
CA MET A 1 -4.89 15.20 -14.96
C MET A 1 -4.34 14.08 -14.08
N LEU A 2 -3.59 13.11 -14.63
CA LEU A 2 -2.98 12.01 -13.84
C LEU A 2 -2.11 12.49 -12.67
N ALA A 3 -1.28 13.51 -12.86
CA ALA A 3 -0.48 14.08 -11.77
C ALA A 3 -1.33 14.64 -10.61
N LEU A 4 -2.52 15.19 -10.89
CA LEU A 4 -3.44 15.65 -9.85
C LEU A 4 -4.05 14.49 -9.07
N PHE A 5 -4.37 13.38 -9.75
CA PHE A 5 -4.81 12.15 -9.07
C PHE A 5 -3.70 11.53 -8.21
N ALA A 6 -2.44 11.58 -8.67
CA ALA A 6 -1.31 11.16 -7.85
C ALA A 6 -1.18 12.01 -6.57
N VAL A 7 -1.29 13.34 -6.70
CA VAL A 7 -1.29 14.25 -5.54
C VAL A 7 -2.48 13.98 -4.62
N LEU A 8 -3.69 13.76 -5.17
CA LEU A 8 -4.86 13.39 -4.38
C LEU A 8 -4.63 12.09 -3.58
N GLY A 9 -4.03 11.08 -4.19
CA GLY A 9 -3.63 9.85 -3.50
C GLY A 9 -2.70 10.10 -2.31
N MET A 10 -1.70 10.99 -2.49
CA MET A 10 -0.82 11.41 -1.39
C MET A 10 -1.58 12.14 -0.28
N LEU A 11 -2.51 13.03 -0.62
CA LEU A 11 -3.31 13.76 0.38
C LEU A 11 -4.23 12.83 1.17
N ILE A 12 -4.85 11.85 0.51
CA ILE A 12 -5.66 10.81 1.17
C ILE A 12 -4.79 10.03 2.16
N MET A 13 -3.59 9.64 1.75
CA MET A 13 -2.66 8.87 2.56
C MET A 13 -2.20 9.64 3.81
N VAL A 14 -1.88 10.93 3.67
CA VAL A 14 -1.48 11.80 4.79
C VAL A 14 -2.61 11.99 5.80
N SER A 15 -3.87 12.01 5.34
CA SER A 15 -5.05 12.17 6.19
C SER A 15 -5.59 10.84 6.75
N ALA A 16 -5.00 9.70 6.39
CA ALA A 16 -5.56 8.40 6.72
C ALA A 16 -5.30 7.99 8.18
N ASN A 17 -6.36 7.61 8.90
CA ASN A 17 -6.27 6.99 10.23
C ASN A 17 -6.45 5.46 10.21
N HIS A 18 -6.80 4.89 9.06
CA HIS A 18 -7.11 3.48 8.89
C HIS A 18 -6.20 2.85 7.83
N LEU A 19 -5.66 1.66 8.08
CA LEU A 19 -4.68 1.00 7.22
C LEU A 19 -5.20 0.78 5.77
N LEU A 20 -6.48 0.45 5.62
CA LEU A 20 -7.09 0.33 4.27
C LEU A 20 -7.17 1.67 3.52
N VAL A 21 -7.32 2.80 4.22
CA VAL A 21 -7.36 4.12 3.59
C VAL A 21 -5.95 4.53 3.14
N VAL A 22 -4.92 4.18 3.93
CA VAL A 22 -3.52 4.30 3.50
C VAL A 22 -3.28 3.48 2.23
N TYR A 23 -3.72 2.23 2.20
CA TYR A 23 -3.60 1.35 1.03
C TYR A 23 -4.30 1.93 -0.21
N LEU A 24 -5.53 2.42 -0.06
CA LEU A 24 -6.28 3.03 -1.15
C LEU A 24 -5.60 4.30 -1.70
N GLY A 25 -5.08 5.17 -0.82
CA GLY A 25 -4.32 6.35 -1.23
C GLY A 25 -3.06 5.99 -2.01
N LEU A 26 -2.38 4.91 -1.59
CA LEU A 26 -1.19 4.38 -2.25
C LEU A 26 -1.51 3.78 -3.63
N GLU A 27 -2.59 3.01 -3.75
CA GLU A 27 -3.04 2.47 -5.04
C GLU A 27 -3.43 3.56 -6.04
N LEU A 28 -4.14 4.61 -5.59
CA LEU A 28 -4.50 5.73 -6.45
C LEU A 28 -3.26 6.45 -7.00
N LEU A 29 -2.25 6.66 -6.15
CA LEU A 29 -0.96 7.19 -6.57
C LEU A 29 -0.25 6.25 -7.54
N ALA A 30 -0.20 4.96 -7.23
CA ALA A 30 0.51 3.95 -8.02
C ALA A 30 -0.07 3.85 -9.43
N LEU A 31 -1.40 3.69 -9.57
CA LEU A 31 -2.07 3.62 -10.87
C LEU A 31 -1.86 4.90 -11.71
N SER A 32 -1.89 6.07 -11.06
CA SER A 32 -1.60 7.34 -11.72
C SER A 32 -0.17 7.42 -12.25
N MET A 33 0.79 6.91 -11.47
CA MET A 33 2.21 6.86 -11.85
C MET A 33 2.47 5.83 -12.95
N TYR A 34 1.83 4.65 -12.93
CA TYR A 34 1.95 3.67 -14.00
C TYR A 34 1.50 4.25 -15.35
N ALA A 35 0.39 4.99 -15.36
CA ALA A 35 -0.10 5.68 -16.54
C ALA A 35 0.83 6.82 -17.00
N LEU A 36 1.48 7.53 -16.07
CA LEU A 36 2.46 8.58 -16.40
C LEU A 36 3.76 8.02 -16.99
N VAL A 37 4.24 6.87 -16.51
CA VAL A 37 5.42 6.20 -17.11
C VAL A 37 5.12 5.69 -18.52
N ALA A 38 3.87 5.30 -18.79
CA ALA A 38 3.39 4.89 -20.12
C ALA A 38 2.98 6.06 -21.04
N PHE A 39 3.29 7.31 -20.68
CA PHE A 39 2.74 8.48 -21.38
C PHE A 39 3.17 8.54 -22.85
N ASN A 40 4.43 8.20 -23.15
CA ASN A 40 4.95 8.15 -24.52
C ASN A 40 4.79 6.73 -25.11
N ARG A 41 3.54 6.37 -25.44
CA ARG A 41 3.18 5.02 -25.90
C ARG A 41 3.88 4.57 -27.19
N ASP A 42 4.33 5.51 -28.02
CA ASP A 42 4.98 5.23 -29.30
C ASP A 42 6.46 4.83 -29.13
N ASP A 43 7.04 5.10 -27.95
CA ASP A 43 8.37 4.61 -27.57
C ASP A 43 8.25 3.26 -26.85
N GLY A 44 8.73 2.20 -27.50
CA GLY A 44 8.77 0.85 -26.94
C GLY A 44 9.48 0.78 -25.58
N ARG A 45 10.47 1.64 -25.32
CA ARG A 45 11.17 1.69 -24.02
C ARG A 45 10.28 2.23 -22.92
N SER A 46 9.44 3.23 -23.21
CA SER A 46 8.47 3.79 -22.26
C SER A 46 7.43 2.74 -21.88
N SER A 47 6.93 2.00 -22.87
CA SER A 47 5.96 0.93 -22.66
C SER A 47 6.54 -0.25 -21.86
N GLU A 48 7.78 -0.66 -22.16
CA GLU A 48 8.47 -1.69 -21.41
C GLU A 48 8.75 -1.26 -19.95
N ALA A 49 9.20 -0.02 -19.75
CA ALA A 49 9.44 0.53 -18.42
C ALA A 49 8.14 0.58 -17.59
N ALA A 50 7.02 1.00 -18.20
CA ALA A 50 5.73 1.03 -17.54
C ALA A 50 5.26 -0.37 -17.13
N MET A 51 5.42 -1.37 -18.00
CA MET A 51 5.08 -2.76 -17.68
C MET A 51 5.91 -3.30 -16.51
N LYS A 52 7.23 -3.07 -16.51
CA LYS A 52 8.11 -3.46 -15.40
C LYS A 52 7.72 -2.78 -14.09
N TYR A 53 7.42 -1.49 -14.16
CA TYR A 53 7.03 -0.71 -12.98
C TYR A 53 5.67 -1.15 -12.42
N PHE A 54 4.69 -1.42 -13.30
CA PHE A 54 3.39 -1.99 -12.92
C PHE A 54 3.54 -3.36 -12.25
N VAL A 55 4.31 -4.28 -12.83
CA VAL A 55 4.48 -5.63 -12.27
C VAL A 55 5.17 -5.60 -10.91
N LEU A 56 6.28 -4.86 -10.79
CA LEU A 56 6.98 -4.71 -9.51
C LEU A 56 6.08 -4.07 -8.46
N GLY A 57 5.32 -3.04 -8.85
CA GLY A 57 4.41 -2.34 -7.96
C GLY A 57 3.21 -3.19 -7.54
N ALA A 58 2.64 -4.01 -8.43
CA ALA A 58 1.55 -4.93 -8.11
C ALA A 58 1.98 -6.00 -7.10
N VAL A 59 3.20 -6.55 -7.24
CA VAL A 59 3.76 -7.50 -6.28
C VAL A 59 3.98 -6.82 -4.91
N ALA A 60 4.56 -5.62 -4.90
CA ALA A 60 4.78 -4.87 -3.66
C ALA A 60 3.45 -4.52 -2.96
N SER A 61 2.43 -4.12 -3.73
CA SER A 61 1.08 -3.85 -3.25
C SER A 61 0.43 -5.09 -2.64
N GLY A 62 0.54 -6.25 -3.32
CA GLY A 62 0.04 -7.52 -2.79
C GLY A 62 0.72 -7.90 -1.48
N LEU A 63 2.04 -7.69 -1.37
CA LEU A 63 2.78 -7.95 -0.14
C LEU A 63 2.34 -7.02 1.02
N LEU A 64 2.09 -5.74 0.72
CA LEU A 64 1.56 -4.77 1.69
C LEU A 64 0.17 -5.17 2.17
N LEU A 65 -0.74 -5.53 1.26
CA LEU A 65 -2.10 -5.95 1.61
C LEU A 65 -2.08 -7.24 2.43
N TYR A 66 -1.19 -8.17 2.12
CA TYR A 66 -0.97 -9.37 2.92
C TYR A 66 -0.45 -9.03 4.33
N GLY A 67 0.47 -8.07 4.46
CA GLY A 67 0.92 -7.55 5.76
C GLY A 67 -0.21 -6.93 6.58
N ILE A 68 -1.08 -6.13 5.95
CA ILE A 68 -2.29 -5.58 6.59
C ILE A 68 -3.22 -6.70 7.03
N SER A 69 -3.38 -7.75 6.22
CA SER A 69 -4.19 -8.93 6.57
C SER A 69 -3.65 -9.66 7.81
N ILE A 70 -2.32 -9.83 7.94
CA ILE A 70 -1.72 -10.43 9.14
C ILE A 70 -1.96 -9.54 10.37
N LEU A 71 -1.72 -8.23 10.26
CA LEU A 71 -1.96 -7.29 11.36
C LEU A 71 -3.42 -7.32 11.81
N TYR A 72 -4.34 -7.40 10.86
CA TYR A 72 -5.76 -7.57 11.13
C TYR A 72 -6.08 -8.93 11.77
N GLY A 73 -5.48 -10.02 11.27
CA GLY A 73 -5.66 -11.36 11.83
C GLY A 73 -5.19 -11.48 13.27
N LEU A 74 -4.17 -10.73 13.67
CA LEU A 74 -3.63 -10.71 15.03
C LEU A 74 -4.39 -9.74 15.95
N SER A 75 -4.66 -8.52 15.49
CA SER A 75 -5.25 -7.48 16.33
C SER A 75 -6.78 -7.43 16.27
N GLY A 76 -7.39 -7.95 15.20
CA GLY A 76 -8.81 -7.77 14.87
C GLY A 76 -9.18 -6.34 14.48
N LYS A 77 -8.21 -5.43 14.37
CA LYS A 77 -8.40 -3.99 14.17
C LYS A 77 -7.64 -3.50 12.94
N LEU A 78 -8.11 -2.37 12.38
CA LEU A 78 -7.53 -1.74 11.20
C LEU A 78 -7.25 -0.24 11.38
N GLU A 79 -7.74 0.35 12.47
CA GLU A 79 -7.42 1.71 12.88
C GLU A 79 -5.97 1.77 13.39
N LEU A 80 -5.19 2.72 12.88
CA LEU A 80 -3.76 2.85 13.19
C LEU A 80 -3.51 3.01 14.69
N THR A 81 -4.35 3.78 15.39
CA THR A 81 -4.22 3.99 16.84
C THR A 81 -4.47 2.71 17.63
N GLU A 82 -5.44 1.89 17.21
CA GLU A 82 -5.77 0.63 17.87
C GLU A 82 -4.69 -0.43 17.63
N VAL A 83 -4.19 -0.52 16.39
CA VAL A 83 -3.07 -1.41 16.06
C VAL A 83 -1.82 -1.01 16.82
N LEU A 84 -1.52 0.29 16.94
CA LEU A 84 -0.40 0.79 17.74
C LEU A 84 -0.55 0.41 19.21
N ALA A 85 -1.74 0.59 19.78
CA ALA A 85 -2.02 0.20 21.16
C ALA A 85 -1.80 -1.31 21.37
N TYR A 86 -2.32 -2.15 20.47
CA TYR A 86 -2.10 -3.60 20.50
C TYR A 86 -0.62 -3.97 20.44
N VAL A 87 0.13 -3.41 19.48
CA VAL A 87 1.57 -3.68 19.32
C VAL A 87 2.38 -3.18 20.53
N SER A 88 1.98 -2.06 21.15
CA SER A 88 2.67 -1.52 22.33
C SER A 88 2.38 -2.30 23.62
N ALA A 89 1.19 -2.89 23.73
CA ALA A 89 0.78 -3.69 24.89
C ALA A 89 1.38 -5.11 24.84
N GLN A 90 1.64 -5.63 23.64
CA GLN A 90 2.26 -6.93 23.43
C GLN A 90 3.79 -6.78 23.45
N ASN A 91 4.47 -7.30 24.48
CA ASN A 91 5.88 -7.69 24.31
C ASN A 91 5.90 -8.75 23.20
N VAL A 92 6.29 -8.34 21.98
CA VAL A 92 6.28 -9.15 20.74
C VAL A 92 7.03 -10.49 20.89
N LEU A 93 7.79 -10.67 21.98
CA LEU A 93 8.51 -11.89 22.33
C LEU A 93 7.67 -13.00 23.00
N ASP A 94 6.52 -12.69 23.63
CA ASP A 94 5.80 -13.67 24.47
C ASP A 94 4.58 -14.32 23.80
N ASN A 95 4.11 -13.80 22.66
CA ASN A 95 2.88 -14.28 22.02
C ASN A 95 2.97 -14.22 20.50
N ILE A 96 3.91 -14.97 19.92
CA ILE A 96 3.78 -15.41 18.52
C ILE A 96 2.89 -16.67 18.56
N PRO A 97 1.59 -16.60 18.23
CA PRO A 97 0.72 -17.78 18.21
C PRO A 97 0.97 -18.64 16.96
N LEU A 98 2.06 -18.39 16.22
CA LEU A 98 2.42 -19.07 14.97
C LEU A 98 3.32 -20.30 15.17
N LEU A 99 3.42 -20.83 16.40
CA LEU A 99 3.99 -22.16 16.68
C LEU A 99 3.03 -22.97 17.57
N PHE A 100 1.88 -23.30 17.00
CA PHE A 100 1.32 -24.64 17.11
C PHE A 100 1.26 -25.23 15.71
#